data_AF-A0A9D6FED7-F1
#
_entry.id   AF-A0A9D6FED7-F1
#
_cell.length_a   1.000
_cell.length_b   1.000
_cell.length_c   1.000
_cell.angle_alpha   90.00
_cell.angle_beta   90.00
_cell.angle_gamma   90.00
#
_symmetry.space_group_name_H-M   'P 1'
#
loop_
_entity.id
_entity.type
_entity.pdbx_description
1 polymer ?
#
loop_
_entity_poly.entity_id
_entity_poly.type
_entity_poly.pdbx_seq_one_letter_code
_entity_poly.pdbx_strand_id
1 'polypeptide(L)' 'MYLSDIYTITGSLAGIPGISVPCGTVEGSSLPVGMQIFARHFDEARLLRLAHQFERAGGFA' A
#
# COMPACT_ATOMS: atom_id res chain seq x y z
N MET A 1 7.93 -15.89 6.78
CA MET A 1 6.69 -15.42 7.44
C MET A 1 6.98 -14.18 8.29
N TYR A 2 7.68 -14.27 9.43
CA TYR A 2 7.92 -13.08 10.29
C TYR A 2 8.50 -11.84 9.59
N LEU A 3 9.57 -11.99 8.80
CA LEU A 3 10.17 -10.85 8.11
C LEU A 3 9.35 -10.40 6.89
N SER A 4 8.64 -11.34 6.24
CA SER A 4 7.84 -11.08 5.04
C SER A 4 6.61 -10.22 5.36
N ASP A 5 6.02 -10.42 6.54
CA ASP A 5 4.76 -9.79 6.94
C ASP A 5 4.94 -8.63 7.93
N ILE A 6 6.20 -8.24 8.21
CA ILE A 6 6.54 -7.24 9.25
C ILE A 6 5.84 -5.90 9.02
N TYR A 7 5.57 -5.54 7.76
CA TYR A 7 4.91 -4.29 7.37
C TYR A 7 3.40 -4.40 7.16
N THR A 8 2.84 -5.61 7.19
CA THR A 8 1.41 -5.86 6.93
C THR A 8 0.65 -6.29 8.19
N ILE A 9 1.30 -7.04 9.08
CA ILE A 9 0.66 -7.62 10.27
C ILE A 9 0.10 -6.58 11.25
N THR A 10 0.74 -5.40 11.34
CA THR A 10 0.31 -4.32 12.23
C THR A 10 -1.08 -3.80 11.89
N GLY A 11 -1.42 -3.70 10.60
CA GLY A 11 -2.75 -3.29 10.15
C GLY A 11 -3.84 -4.29 10.54
N SER A 12 -3.56 -5.58 10.36
CA SER A 12 -4.47 -6.68 10.75
C SER A 12 -4.71 -6.71 12.26
N LEU A 13 -3.65 -6.57 13.06
CA LEU A 13 -3.74 -6.54 14.53
C LEU A 13 -4.50 -5.30 15.03
N ALA A 14 -4.30 -4.16 14.38
CA ALA A 14 -5.01 -2.92 14.70
C ALA A 14 -6.45 -2.89 14.18
N GLY A 15 -6.85 -3.82 13.30
CA GLY A 15 -8.19 -3.87 12.72
C GLY A 15 -8.51 -2.72 11.76
N ILE A 16 -7.49 -2.12 11.13
CA ILE A 16 -7.64 -0.94 10.28
C ILE A 16 -7.52 -1.28 8.79
N PRO A 17 -8.23 -0.54 7.91
CA PRO A 17 -8.13 -0.76 6.47
C PRO A 17 -6.74 -0.35 5.96
N GLY A 18 -6.20 -1.16 5.04
CA GLY A 18 -4.96 -0.89 4.34
C GLY A 18 -5.04 -1.28 2.86
N ILE A 19 -4.25 -0.60 2.03
CA ILE A 19 -4.11 -0.86 0.59
C ILE A 19 -2.63 -0.83 0.21
N SER A 20 -2.25 -1.67 -0.76
CA SER A 20 -0.94 -1.62 -1.40
C SER A 20 -1.12 -1.21 -2.86
N VAL A 21 -0.37 -0.21 -3.31
CA VAL A 21 -0.37 0.24 -4.71
C VAL A 21 1.05 0.13 -5.29
N PRO A 22 1.23 -0.25 -6.57
CA PRO A 22 2.56 -0.28 -7.19
C PRO A 22 3.18 1.12 -7.19
N CYS A 23 4.42 1.25 -6.72
CA CYS A 23 5.09 2.55 -6.60
C CYS A 23 6.52 2.56 -7.13
N GLY A 24 7.02 1.45 -7.65
CA GLY A 24 8.41 1.32 -8.07
C GLY A 24 8.73 -0.06 -8.64
N THR A 25 9.96 -0.20 -9.12
CA THR A 25 10.65 -1.48 -9.27
C THR A 25 11.94 -1.46 -8.46
N VAL A 26 12.39 -2.64 -8.05
CA VAL A 26 13.70 -2.78 -7.41
C VAL A 26 14.77 -2.50 -8.46
N GLU A 27 15.71 -1.59 -8.15
CA GLU A 27 16.80 -1.20 -9.04
C GLU A 27 17.55 -2.43 -9.58
N GLY A 28 17.73 -2.48 -10.91
CA GLY A 28 18.39 -3.60 -11.57
C GLY A 28 17.55 -4.88 -11.69
N SER A 29 16.24 -4.84 -11.40
CA SER A 29 15.34 -5.98 -11.57
C SER A 29 13.96 -5.57 -12.10
N SER A 30 13.17 -6.55 -12.53
CA SER A 30 11.75 -6.37 -12.90
C SER A 30 10.78 -6.59 -11.74
N LEU A 31 11.27 -6.67 -10.49
CA LEU A 31 10.42 -6.92 -9.33
C LEU A 31 9.70 -5.63 -8.91
N PRO A 32 8.36 -5.64 -8.79
CA PRO A 32 7.60 -4.47 -8.38
C PRO A 32 7.79 -4.16 -6.88
N VAL A 33 7.76 -2.87 -6.55
CA VAL A 33 7.72 -2.34 -5.17
C VAL A 33 6.32 -1.79 -4.93
N GLY A 34 5.73 -2.14 -3.78
CA GLY A 34 4.43 -1.65 -3.34
C GLY A 34 4.55 -0.59 -2.25
N MET A 35 3.72 0.44 -2.33
CA MET A 35 3.50 1.42 -1.26
C MET A 35 2.28 0.99 -0.45
N GLN A 36 2.50 0.66 0.83
CA GLN A 36 1.43 0.33 1.77
C GLN A 36 0.90 1.61 2.43
N ILE A 37 -0.42 1.77 2.41
CA ILE A 37 -1.12 2.89 3.05
C ILE A 37 -2.17 2.32 3.99
N PHE A 38 -2.22 2.82 5.22
CA PHE A 38 -3.28 2.51 6.19
C PHE A 38 -4.18 3.73 6.40
N ALA A 39 -5.46 3.49 6.67
CA ALA A 39 -6.41 4.53 7.07
C ALA A 39 -6.98 4.26 8.45
N ARG A 40 -7.80 5.19 8.96
CA ARG A 40 -8.54 4.99 10.20
C ARG A 40 -9.61 3.91 10.02
N HIS A 41 -10.11 3.37 11.14
CA HIS A 41 -11.26 2.46 11.13
C HIS A 41 -12.40 3.01 10.26
N PHE A 42 -12.90 2.18 9.34
CA PHE A 42 -14.02 2.48 8.44
C PHE A 42 -13.82 3.72 7.53
N ASP A 43 -12.57 4.07 7.21
CA ASP A 43 -12.22 5.23 6.38
C ASP A 43 -11.73 4.80 4.98
N GLU A 44 -12.27 3.70 4.44
CA GLU A 44 -11.90 3.12 3.14
C GLU A 44 -12.15 4.10 2.00
N ALA A 45 -13.19 4.93 2.09
CA ALA A 45 -13.47 5.94 1.08
C ALA A 45 -12.32 6.95 0.93
N ARG A 46 -11.67 7.35 2.03
CA ARG A 46 -10.48 8.21 1.97
C ARG A 46 -9.27 7.45 1.46
N LEU A 47 -9.08 6.22 1.92
CA LEU A 47 -8.00 5.33 1.47
C LEU A 47 -8.01 5.13 -0.04
N LEU A 48 -9.17 4.75 -0.59
CA LEU A 48 -9.38 4.54 -2.03
C LEU A 48 -9.21 5.83 -2.83
N ARG A 49 -9.69 6.97 -2.32
CA ARG A 49 -9.45 8.27 -2.98
C ARG A 49 -7.96 8.59 -3.07
N LEU A 50 -7.20 8.37 -1.98
CA LEU A 50 -5.76 8.62 -1.98
C LEU A 50 -5.03 7.69 -2.96
N ALA A 51 -5.32 6.40 -2.93
CA ALA A 51 -4.76 5.42 -3.87
C ALA A 51 -5.07 5.78 -5.33
N HIS A 52 -6.31 6.20 -5.61
CA HIS A 52 -6.71 6.62 -6.95
C HIS A 52 -6.04 7.93 -7.38
N GLN A 53 -5.85 8.91 -6.49
CA GLN A 53 -5.11 10.12 -6.83
C GLN A 53 -3.64 9.82 -7.13
N PHE A 54 -3.02 8.90 -6.38
CA PHE A 54 -1.66 8.44 -6.67
C PHE A 54 -1.57 7.79 -8.06
N GLU A 55 -2.49 6.89 -8.39
CA GLU A 55 -2.60 6.28 -9.72
C GLU A 55 -2.74 7.33 -10.83
N ARG A 56 -3.62 8.33 -10.64
CA ARG A 56 -3.84 9.41 -11.62
C ARG A 56 -2.65 10.35 -11.79
N ALA A 57 -1.81 10.51 -10.76
CA ALA A 57 -0.63 11.37 -10.80
C ALA A 57 0.53 10.78 -11.63
N GLY A 58 0.32 9.64 -12.28
CA GLY A 58 1.34 8.91 -13.01
C GLY A 58 1.66 7.56 -12.37
N GLY A 59 1.10 7.27 -11.19
CA GLY A 59 1.27 6.01 -10.48
C GLY A 59 2.74 5.56 -10.47
N PHE A 60 2.93 4.28 -10.81
CA PHE A 60 4.22 3.74 -11.20
C PHE A 60 4.14 3.29 -12.66
N ALA A 61 4.85 4.02 -13.54
CA ALA A 61 5.09 3.72 -14.95
C ALA A 61 6.60 3.68 -15.21
#